data_AF-A0A7C7UJJ5-F1
#
_entry.id   AF-A0A7C7UJJ5-F1
#
_cell.length_a   1.000
_cell.length_b   1.000
_cell.length_c   1.000
_cell.angle_alpha   90.00
_cell.angle_beta   90.00
_cell.angle_gamma   90.00
#
_symmetry.space_group_name_H-M   'P 1'
#
loop_
_entity.id
_entity.type
_entity.pdbx_description
1 polymer ?
#
loop_
_entity_poly.entity_id
_entity_poly.type
_entity_poly.pdbx_seq_one_letter_code
_entity_poly.pdbx_strand_id
1 'polypeptide(L)'
;MRLCHRLSWYLLTGWLGDAYPALQPFSHKFGHLWVVVFGGSDLAWALIMGASLILMLAGYIMLSRGWRQIHGSHGGMVTDGLYAWVRHPQYTGLFLVITGFLVQWPTLLTVLMAPILLYAYVRLARSEERCMLEQFGDSYRDYLRRVPAFFPRRQQWKALFTMLVPGRTGGQR
;
A
#
# COMPACT_ATOMS: atom_id res chain seq x y z
N MET A 1 12.88 18.18 52.57
CA MET A 1 12.85 16.69 52.53
C MET A 1 11.62 16.11 51.77
N ARG A 2 11.18 16.68 50.62
CA ARG A 2 10.04 16.14 49.83
C ARG A 2 10.37 15.83 48.35
N LEU A 3 11.66 15.84 47.97
CA LEU A 3 12.10 15.50 46.61
C LEU A 3 12.66 14.09 46.45
N CYS A 4 13.17 13.46 47.51
CA CYS A 4 13.84 12.16 47.42
C CYS A 4 12.87 11.00 47.11
N HIS A 5 11.58 11.14 47.46
CA HIS A 5 10.56 10.10 47.23
C HIS A 5 10.04 10.05 45.78
N ARG A 6 10.30 11.06 44.94
CA ARG A 6 9.90 11.02 43.52
C ARG A 6 10.88 10.18 42.70
N LEU A 7 12.17 10.22 43.02
CA LEU A 7 13.20 9.51 42.26
C LEU A 7 13.13 7.99 42.44
N SER A 8 12.72 7.50 43.62
CA SER A 8 12.56 6.06 43.88
C SER A 8 11.48 5.43 42.99
N TRP A 9 10.40 6.17 42.71
CA TRP A 9 9.37 5.73 41.75
C TRP A 9 9.92 5.63 40.34
N TYR A 10 10.74 6.59 39.89
CA TYR A 10 11.36 6.53 38.56
C TYR A 10 12.34 5.36 38.41
N LEU A 11 13.15 5.06 39.45
CA LEU A 11 14.08 3.94 39.45
C LEU A 11 13.35 2.58 39.43
N LEU A 12 12.25 2.45 40.18
CA LEU A 12 11.41 1.25 40.15
C LEU A 12 10.69 1.07 38.81
N THR A 13 10.18 2.15 38.20
CA THR A 13 9.57 2.07 36.86
C THR A 13 10.58 1.72 35.77
N GLY A 14 11.83 2.17 35.88
CA GLY A 14 12.90 1.81 34.94
C GLY A 14 13.27 0.33 35.04
N TRP A 15 13.58 -0.14 36.25
CA TRP A 15 13.97 -1.53 36.48
C TRP A 15 12.84 -2.53 36.20
N LEU A 16 11.61 -2.21 36.61
CA LEU A 16 10.44 -3.07 36.34
C LEU A 16 10.09 -3.10 34.85
N GLY A 17 10.33 -2.00 34.13
CA GLY A 17 10.18 -1.94 32.68
C GLY A 17 11.20 -2.80 31.92
N ASP A 18 12.45 -2.90 32.40
CA ASP A 18 13.47 -3.79 31.81
C ASP A 18 13.24 -5.26 32.18
N ALA A 19 12.74 -5.54 33.39
CA ALA A 19 12.44 -6.90 33.85
C ALA A 19 11.17 -7.50 33.22
N TYR A 20 10.16 -6.67 32.94
CA TYR A 20 8.88 -7.08 32.34
C TYR A 20 8.56 -6.19 31.12
N PRO A 21 9.15 -6.48 29.96
CA PRO A 21 8.97 -5.67 28.75
C PRO A 21 7.50 -5.42 28.40
N ALA A 22 6.60 -6.38 28.67
CA ALA A 22 5.16 -6.25 28.41
C ALA A 22 4.43 -5.09 29.14
N LEU A 23 5.06 -4.45 30.14
CA LEU A 23 4.46 -3.40 30.98
C LEU A 23 4.98 -1.98 30.67
N GLN A 24 5.62 -1.75 29.52
CA GLN A 24 5.99 -0.40 29.07
C GLN A 24 4.99 0.15 28.02
N PRO A 25 3.80 0.66 28.41
CA PRO A 25 2.77 1.14 27.48
C PRO A 25 3.20 2.35 26.62
N PHE A 26 4.35 2.97 26.93
CA PHE A 26 4.89 4.15 26.24
C PHE A 26 6.24 3.91 25.55
N SER A 27 6.79 2.69 25.59
CA SER A 27 8.01 2.37 24.82
C SER A 27 7.64 2.09 23.37
N HIS A 28 8.35 2.73 22.43
CA HIS A 28 8.09 2.63 20.99
C HIS A 28 8.15 1.19 20.44
N LYS A 29 8.70 0.24 21.20
CA LYS A 29 8.73 -1.20 20.84
C LYS A 29 7.41 -1.92 21.12
N PHE A 30 6.59 -1.46 22.07
CA PHE A 30 5.29 -2.09 22.43
C PHE A 30 4.08 -1.47 21.72
N GLY A 31 4.25 -0.32 21.06
CA GLY A 31 3.22 0.26 20.19
C GLY A 31 3.07 -0.47 18.84
N HIS A 32 4.00 -1.36 18.49
CA HIS A 32 4.00 -2.07 17.22
C HIS A 32 3.34 -3.44 17.36
N LEU A 33 2.09 -3.56 16.90
CA LEU A 33 1.28 -4.79 16.99
C LEU A 33 2.07 -6.06 16.62
N TRP A 34 2.91 -5.99 15.59
CA TRP A 34 3.71 -7.11 15.12
C TRP A 34 4.75 -7.61 16.13
N VAL A 35 5.40 -6.76 16.92
CA VAL A 35 6.38 -7.21 17.92
C VAL A 35 5.70 -8.08 18.99
N VAL A 36 4.46 -7.73 19.36
CA VAL A 36 3.63 -8.52 20.28
C VAL A 36 3.16 -9.82 19.63
N VAL A 37 2.71 -9.78 18.37
CA VAL A 37 2.24 -10.97 17.62
C VAL A 37 3.36 -11.98 17.37
N PHE A 38 4.59 -11.53 17.09
CA PHE A 38 5.74 -12.39 16.81
C PHE A 38 6.62 -12.68 18.03
N GLY A 39 6.12 -12.42 19.25
CA GLY A 39 6.79 -12.77 20.49
C GLY A 39 8.16 -12.11 20.68
N GLY A 40 8.36 -10.90 20.15
CA GLY A 40 9.62 -10.16 20.25
C GLY A 40 10.71 -10.54 19.24
N SER A 41 10.39 -11.31 18.18
CA SER A 41 11.37 -11.62 17.13
C SER A 41 11.72 -10.40 16.27
N ASP A 42 12.91 -9.83 16.46
CA ASP A 42 13.43 -8.72 15.66
C ASP A 42 13.54 -9.08 14.16
N LEU A 43 13.84 -10.35 13.85
CA LEU A 43 13.92 -10.83 12.46
C LEU A 43 12.55 -10.80 11.78
N ALA A 44 11.51 -11.34 12.43
CA ALA A 44 10.15 -11.34 11.88
C ALA A 44 9.65 -9.91 11.65
N TRP A 45 9.92 -9.02 12.61
CA TRP A 45 9.62 -7.60 12.48
C TRP A 45 10.33 -6.97 11.28
N ALA A 46 11.65 -7.17 11.15
CA ALA A 46 12.44 -6.63 10.04
C ALA A 46 11.97 -7.16 8.68
N LEU A 47 11.60 -8.44 8.59
CA LEU A 47 11.07 -9.04 7.36
C LEU A 47 9.72 -8.42 6.96
N ILE A 48 8.83 -8.17 7.91
CA ILE A 48 7.53 -7.55 7.64
C ILE A 48 7.70 -6.10 7.22
N MET A 49 8.56 -5.34 7.89
CA MET A 49 8.89 -3.97 7.50
C MET A 49 9.56 -3.91 6.12
N GLY A 50 10.46 -4.85 5.84
CA GLY A 50 11.07 -4.98 4.52
C GLY A 50 10.04 -5.29 3.44
N ALA A 51 9.13 -6.23 3.70
CA ALA A 51 8.05 -6.58 2.78
C ALA A 51 7.07 -5.41 2.56
N SER A 52 6.71 -4.66 3.60
CA SER A 52 5.83 -3.48 3.47
C SER A 52 6.49 -2.39 2.65
N LEU A 53 7.79 -2.14 2.85
CA LEU A 53 8.56 -1.18 2.05
C LEU A 53 8.57 -1.57 0.56
N ILE A 54 8.82 -2.85 0.25
CA ILE A 54 8.77 -3.35 -1.13
C ILE A 54 7.38 -3.15 -1.72
N LEU A 55 6.33 -3.43 -0.96
CA LEU A 55 4.94 -3.24 -1.37
C LEU A 55 4.63 -1.76 -1.67
N MET A 56 5.05 -0.84 -0.80
CA MET A 56 4.86 0.59 -0.99
C MET A 56 5.65 1.12 -2.19
N LEU A 57 6.90 0.67 -2.38
CA LEU A 57 7.71 1.05 -3.53
C LEU A 57 7.06 0.58 -4.84
N ALA A 58 6.62 -0.68 -4.89
CA ALA A 58 5.89 -1.20 -6.05
C ALA A 58 4.61 -0.39 -6.31
N GLY A 59 3.86 -0.07 -5.25
CA GLY A 59 2.66 0.76 -5.32
C GLY A 59 2.94 2.16 -5.85
N TYR A 60 3.98 2.83 -5.33
CA TYR A 60 4.39 4.16 -5.77
C TYR A 60 4.87 4.18 -7.23
N ILE A 61 5.57 3.14 -7.67
CA ILE A 61 5.98 2.98 -9.06
C ILE A 61 4.75 2.82 -9.97
N MET A 62 3.77 1.98 -9.60
CA MET A 62 2.52 1.84 -10.35
C MET A 62 1.74 3.14 -10.42
N LEU A 63 1.60 3.84 -9.28
CA LEU A 63 0.94 5.13 -9.17
C LEU A 63 1.58 6.17 -10.09
N SER A 64 2.90 6.35 -9.98
CA SER A 64 3.62 7.35 -10.77
C SER A 64 3.63 7.07 -12.28
N ARG A 65 3.67 5.80 -12.69
CA ARG A 65 3.60 5.43 -14.12
C ARG A 65 2.18 5.56 -14.67
N GLY A 66 1.17 5.08 -13.93
CA GLY A 66 -0.23 5.21 -14.32
C GLY A 66 -0.65 6.68 -14.46
N TRP A 67 -0.22 7.53 -13.54
CA TRP A 67 -0.46 8.97 -13.56
C TRP A 67 0.16 9.65 -14.79
N ARG A 68 1.44 9.37 -15.06
CA ARG A 68 2.15 9.92 -16.24
C ARG A 68 1.47 9.54 -17.54
N GLN A 69 0.98 8.30 -17.65
CA GLN A 69 0.36 7.82 -18.88
C GLN A 69 -1.00 8.48 -19.13
N ILE A 70 -1.83 8.68 -18.09
CA ILE A 70 -3.08 9.45 -18.23
C ILE A 70 -2.79 10.92 -18.58
N HIS A 71 -1.86 11.58 -17.88
CA HIS A 71 -1.60 13.01 -18.11
C HIS A 71 -1.00 13.27 -19.49
N GLY A 72 -0.16 12.35 -20.00
CA GLY A 72 0.41 12.45 -21.35
C GLY A 72 -0.61 12.18 -22.47
N SER A 73 -1.79 11.66 -22.15
CA SER A 73 -2.82 11.35 -23.16
C SER A 73 -3.69 12.53 -23.57
N HIS A 74 -3.58 13.68 -22.88
CA HIS A 74 -4.36 14.89 -23.14
C HIS A 74 -5.88 14.65 -23.25
N GLY A 75 -6.42 13.71 -22.46
CA GLY A 75 -7.85 13.37 -22.45
C GLY A 75 -8.28 12.31 -23.48
N GLY A 76 -7.33 11.71 -24.20
CA GLY A 76 -7.56 10.54 -25.04
C GLY A 76 -7.70 9.25 -24.24
N MET A 77 -8.31 8.23 -24.86
CA MET A 77 -8.40 6.89 -24.28
C MET A 77 -7.02 6.22 -24.30
N VAL A 78 -6.56 5.78 -23.12
CA VAL A 78 -5.30 5.05 -22.95
C VAL A 78 -5.60 3.58 -22.72
N THR A 79 -5.17 2.71 -23.63
CA THR A 79 -5.36 1.25 -23.52
C THR A 79 -4.07 0.43 -23.55
N ASP A 80 -2.93 1.08 -23.79
CA ASP A 80 -1.63 0.42 -23.92
C ASP A 80 -0.83 0.35 -22.61
N GLY A 81 0.29 -0.36 -22.62
CA GLY A 81 1.22 -0.41 -21.49
C GLY A 81 0.57 -0.96 -20.21
N LEU A 82 0.60 -0.18 -19.12
CA LEU A 82 -0.01 -0.60 -17.85
C LEU A 82 -1.54 -0.76 -17.98
N TYR A 83 -2.17 0.06 -18.82
CA TYR A 83 -3.62 0.05 -19.06
C TYR A 83 -4.07 -1.16 -19.88
N ALA A 84 -3.16 -1.90 -20.51
CA ALA A 84 -3.50 -3.16 -21.19
C ALA A 84 -3.78 -4.30 -20.20
N TRP A 85 -3.33 -4.18 -18.94
CA TRP A 85 -3.43 -5.23 -17.94
C TRP A 85 -4.36 -4.90 -16.79
N VAL A 86 -4.42 -3.62 -16.41
CA VAL A 86 -5.27 -3.12 -15.32
C VAL A 86 -5.85 -1.79 -15.76
N ARG A 87 -7.17 -1.58 -15.60
CA ARG A 87 -7.82 -0.33 -16.01
C ARG A 87 -7.43 0.86 -15.16
N HIS A 88 -7.10 0.59 -13.90
CA HIS A 88 -6.76 1.58 -12.89
C HIS A 88 -5.42 1.29 -12.20
N PRO A 89 -4.29 1.35 -12.93
CA PRO A 89 -2.97 1.06 -12.36
C PRO A 89 -2.61 2.04 -11.23
N GLN A 90 -3.08 3.29 -11.31
CA GLN A 90 -2.91 4.31 -10.28
C GLN A 90 -3.63 3.95 -8.97
N TYR A 91 -4.90 3.54 -9.04
CA TYR A 91 -5.65 3.12 -7.85
C TYR A 91 -5.09 1.82 -7.28
N THR A 92 -4.64 0.91 -8.13
CA THR A 92 -3.94 -0.31 -7.70
C THR A 92 -2.66 0.02 -6.95
N GLY A 93 -1.86 0.95 -7.47
CA GLY A 93 -0.67 1.45 -6.79
C GLY A 93 -0.99 2.07 -5.43
N LEU A 94 -2.06 2.86 -5.37
CA LEU A 94 -2.54 3.47 -4.13
C LEU A 94 -3.02 2.43 -3.12
N PHE A 95 -3.68 1.35 -3.54
CA PHE A 95 -4.07 0.24 -2.67
C PHE A 95 -2.85 -0.46 -2.06
N LEU A 96 -1.80 -0.66 -2.85
CA LEU A 96 -0.54 -1.24 -2.37
C LEU A 96 0.14 -0.33 -1.34
N VAL A 97 0.16 0.99 -1.59
CA VAL A 97 0.71 1.98 -0.65
C VAL A 97 -0.08 2.01 0.65
N ILE A 98 -1.42 2.08 0.61
CA ILE A 98 -2.28 2.04 1.81
C ILE A 98 -2.03 0.75 2.60
N THR A 99 -1.96 -0.39 1.92
CA THR A 99 -1.73 -1.68 2.56
C THR A 99 -0.35 -1.74 3.22
N GLY A 100 0.68 -1.26 2.54
CA GLY A 100 2.03 -1.19 3.10
C GLY A 100 2.12 -0.27 4.32
N PHE A 101 1.47 0.90 4.27
CA PHE A 101 1.35 1.80 5.42
C PHE A 101 0.60 1.16 6.59
N LEU A 102 -0.48 0.44 6.32
CA LEU A 102 -1.25 -0.27 7.34
C LEU A 102 -0.38 -1.35 8.04
N VAL A 103 0.45 -2.06 7.28
CA VAL A 103 1.38 -3.05 7.82
C VAL A 103 2.49 -2.38 8.65
N GLN A 104 2.98 -1.21 8.21
CA GLN A 104 4.04 -0.49 8.90
C GLN A 104 3.57 0.17 10.19
N TRP A 105 2.34 0.69 10.23
CA TRP A 105 1.77 1.38 11.38
C TRP A 105 0.32 0.92 11.62
N PRO A 106 0.11 -0.30 12.16
CA PRO A 106 -1.21 -0.84 12.43
C PRO A 106 -1.79 -0.22 13.70
N THR A 107 -2.29 1.01 13.57
CA THR A 107 -3.04 1.72 14.63
C THR A 107 -4.54 1.47 14.45
N LEU A 108 -5.32 1.62 15.52
CA LEU A 108 -6.78 1.53 15.42
C LEU A 108 -7.34 2.48 14.35
N LEU A 109 -6.78 3.70 14.26
CA LEU A 109 -7.17 4.68 13.27
C LEU A 109 -6.90 4.20 11.84
N THR A 110 -5.70 3.68 11.55
CA THR A 110 -5.34 3.22 10.19
C THR A 110 -6.12 1.98 9.78
N VAL A 111 -6.38 1.05 10.72
CA VAL A 111 -7.23 -0.14 10.49
C VAL A 111 -8.66 0.25 10.15
N LEU A 112 -9.22 1.26 10.81
CA LEU A 112 -10.58 1.75 10.53
C LEU A 112 -10.65 2.59 9.24
N MET A 113 -9.65 3.44 9.00
CA MET A 113 -9.64 4.33 7.84
C MET A 113 -9.31 3.63 6.53
N ALA A 114 -8.44 2.61 6.54
CA ALA A 114 -8.05 1.88 5.34
C ALA A 114 -9.25 1.35 4.51
N PRO A 115 -10.21 0.58 5.06
CA PRO A 115 -11.35 0.09 4.27
C PRO A 115 -12.24 1.23 3.75
N ILE A 116 -12.39 2.31 4.51
CA ILE A 116 -13.16 3.49 4.10
C ILE A 116 -12.50 4.17 2.89
N LEU A 117 -11.19 4.39 2.94
CA LEU A 117 -10.42 4.96 1.83
C LEU A 117 -10.45 4.07 0.61
N LEU A 118 -10.20 2.76 0.78
CA LEU A 118 -10.27 1.80 -0.32
C LEU A 118 -11.65 1.82 -0.99
N TYR A 119 -12.72 1.82 -0.21
CA TYR A 119 -14.08 1.92 -0.74
C TYR A 119 -14.33 3.24 -1.50
N ALA A 120 -13.89 4.37 -0.95
CA ALA A 120 -14.00 5.67 -1.61
C ALA A 120 -13.28 5.68 -2.97
N TYR A 121 -12.09 5.12 -3.06
CA TYR A 121 -11.35 5.02 -4.32
C TYR A 121 -11.99 4.04 -5.32
N VAL A 122 -12.55 2.92 -4.86
CA VAL A 122 -13.33 2.03 -5.74
C VAL A 122 -14.55 2.76 -6.31
N ARG A 123 -15.23 3.58 -5.49
CA ARG A 123 -16.37 4.40 -5.93
C ARG A 123 -15.95 5.45 -6.95
N LEU A 124 -14.81 6.09 -6.73
CA LEU A 124 -14.25 7.08 -7.65
C LEU A 124 -13.89 6.46 -9.00
N ALA A 125 -13.17 5.33 -8.98
CA ALA A 125 -12.81 4.57 -10.18
C ALA A 125 -14.05 4.18 -11.01
N ARG A 126 -15.12 3.71 -10.36
CA ARG A 126 -16.41 3.41 -11.05
C ARG A 126 -17.07 4.66 -11.62
N SER A 127 -16.88 5.82 -11.00
CA SER A 127 -17.39 7.08 -11.52
C SER A 127 -16.64 7.50 -12.79
N GLU A 128 -15.33 7.36 -12.80
CA GLU A 128 -14.50 7.58 -13.99
C GLU A 128 -14.89 6.63 -15.12
N GLU A 129 -15.10 5.33 -14.83
CA GLU A 129 -15.54 4.36 -15.84
C GLU A 129 -16.87 4.76 -16.48
N ARG A 130 -17.80 5.37 -15.74
CA ARG A 130 -19.07 5.88 -16.29
C ARG A 130 -18.87 7.08 -17.20
N CYS A 131 -18.04 8.04 -16.79
CA CYS A 131 -17.68 9.19 -17.63
C CYS A 131 -17.00 8.74 -18.94
N MET A 132 -16.09 7.76 -18.85
CA MET A 132 -15.42 7.19 -20.03
C MET A 132 -16.38 6.42 -20.93
N LEU A 133 -17.38 5.73 -20.37
CA LEU A 133 -18.45 5.10 -21.15
C LEU A 133 -19.31 6.12 -21.88
N GLU A 134 -19.62 7.25 -21.25
CA GLU A 134 -20.37 8.35 -21.87
C GLU A 134 -19.57 9.02 -23.00
N GLN A 135 -18.25 9.18 -22.80
CA GLN A 135 -17.37 9.84 -23.77
C GLN A 135 -16.99 8.95 -24.97
N PHE A 136 -16.68 7.67 -24.73
CA PHE A 136 -16.07 6.78 -25.74
C PHE A 136 -16.99 5.61 -26.17
N GLY A 137 -18.14 5.42 -25.51
CA GLY A 137 -19.18 4.48 -25.91
C GLY A 137 -18.69 3.03 -26.02
N ASP A 138 -18.96 2.40 -27.17
CA ASP A 138 -18.71 0.97 -27.39
C ASP A 138 -17.23 0.59 -27.38
N SER A 139 -16.35 1.50 -27.81
CA SER A 139 -14.90 1.27 -27.75
C SER A 139 -14.42 1.02 -26.31
N TYR A 140 -14.96 1.76 -25.34
CA TYR A 140 -14.66 1.57 -23.92
C TYR A 140 -15.38 0.36 -23.33
N ARG A 141 -16.59 0.02 -23.80
CA ARG A 141 -17.28 -1.23 -23.40
C ARG A 141 -16.47 -2.46 -23.76
N ASP A 142 -15.87 -2.49 -24.95
CA ASP A 142 -15.01 -3.61 -25.36
C ASP A 142 -13.72 -3.69 -24.56
N TYR A 143 -13.15 -2.54 -24.22
CA TYR A 143 -12.01 -2.45 -23.30
C TYR A 143 -12.36 -2.98 -21.89
N LEU A 144 -13.52 -2.61 -21.32
CA LEU A 144 -13.99 -3.09 -20.02
C LEU A 144 -14.13 -4.62 -19.95
N ARG A 145 -14.53 -5.27 -21.05
CA ARG A 145 -14.65 -6.73 -21.15
C ARG A 145 -13.29 -7.44 -21.15
N ARG A 146 -12.27 -6.80 -21.72
CA ARG A 146 -10.94 -7.40 -21.90
C ARG A 146 -10.05 -7.22 -20.67
N VAL A 147 -10.08 -6.05 -20.05
CA VAL A 147 -9.12 -5.66 -19.01
C VAL A 147 -9.79 -5.59 -17.63
N PRO A 148 -9.24 -6.24 -16.58
CA PRO A 148 -9.79 -6.17 -15.22
C PRO A 148 -9.56 -4.80 -14.55
N ALA A 149 -10.38 -4.48 -13.54
CA ALA A 149 -10.37 -3.16 -12.88
C ALA A 149 -9.07 -2.84 -12.12
N PHE A 150 -8.68 -3.70 -11.17
CA PHE A 150 -7.58 -3.41 -10.21
C PHE A 150 -6.50 -4.49 -10.18
N PHE A 151 -6.87 -5.78 -10.20
CA PHE A 151 -5.88 -6.86 -10.16
C PHE A 151 -5.71 -7.49 -11.54
N PRO A 152 -4.47 -7.64 -12.03
CA PRO A 152 -4.22 -8.29 -13.31
C PRO A 152 -4.64 -9.76 -13.22
N ARG A 153 -5.06 -10.34 -14.35
CA ARG A 153 -5.38 -11.77 -14.40
C ARG A 153 -4.13 -12.57 -14.01
N ARG A 154 -4.28 -13.72 -13.32
CA ARG A 154 -3.15 -14.56 -12.86
C ARG A 154 -2.07 -14.81 -13.94
N GLN A 155 -2.47 -14.93 -15.19
CA GLN A 155 -1.59 -15.15 -16.34
C GLN A 155 -0.75 -13.91 -16.76
N GLN A 156 -1.15 -12.70 -16.36
CA GLN A 156 -0.52 -11.42 -16.74
C GLN A 156 0.50 -10.92 -15.70
N TRP A 157 0.62 -11.55 -14.53
CA TRP A 157 1.52 -11.11 -13.45
C TRP A 157 3.00 -11.10 -13.86
N LYS A 158 3.43 -12.10 -14.65
CA LYS A 158 4.82 -12.18 -15.16
C LYS A 158 5.17 -10.99 -16.06
N ALA A 159 4.22 -10.58 -16.90
CA ALA A 159 4.40 -9.44 -17.80
C ALA A 159 4.41 -8.11 -17.03
N LEU A 160 3.48 -7.94 -16.07
CA LEU A 160 3.43 -6.77 -15.20
C LEU A 160 4.75 -6.56 -14.43
N PHE A 161 5.28 -7.63 -13.85
CA PHE A 161 6.52 -7.55 -13.08
C PHE A 161 7.71 -7.13 -13.97
N THR A 162 7.76 -7.63 -15.20
CA THR A 162 8.82 -7.31 -16.17
C THR A 162 8.80 -5.82 -16.57
N MET A 163 7.62 -5.20 -16.66
CA MET A 163 7.49 -3.77 -16.98
C MET A 163 7.73 -2.87 -15.76
N LEU A 164 7.46 -3.37 -14.55
CA LEU A 164 7.67 -2.60 -13.33
C LEU A 164 9.17 -2.43 -13.01
N VAL A 165 9.99 -3.42 -13.32
CA VAL A 165 11.45 -3.38 -13.14
C VAL A 165 12.11 -2.69 -14.34
N PRO A 166 12.75 -1.51 -14.17
CA PRO A 166 13.50 -0.88 -15.25
C PRO A 166 14.72 -1.77 -15.59
N GLY A 167 14.75 -2.34 -16.80
CA GLY A 167 15.86 -3.18 -17.25
C GLY A 167 15.52 -4.29 -18.25
N ARG A 168 14.23 -4.55 -18.51
CA ARG A 168 13.81 -5.41 -19.62
C ARG A 168 12.90 -4.66 -20.57
N THR A 169 13.45 -3.66 -21.26
CA THR A 169 12.98 -3.37 -22.62
C THR A 169 13.36 -4.58 -23.47
N GLY A 170 12.50 -5.59 -23.49
CA GLY A 170 12.47 -6.53 -24.59
C GLY A 170 12.18 -5.70 -25.84
N GLY A 171 13.25 -5.35 -26.57
CA GLY A 171 13.14 -4.86 -27.93
C GLY A 171 12.37 -5.91 -28.71
N GLN A 172 11.11 -5.63 -28.99
CA GLN A 172 10.38 -6.34 -30.02
C GLN A 172 10.78 -5.68 -31.33
N ARG A 173 11.40 -6.53 -32.17
CA ARG A 173 11.64 -6.31 -33.59
C ARG A 173 10.33 -6.03 -34.32
#